data_AF-A0AAE0FIR7-F1
#
_entry.id   AF-A0AAE0FIR7-F1
#
_cell.length_a   1.000
_cell.length_b   1.000
_cell.length_c   1.000
_cell.angle_alpha   90.00
_cell.angle_beta   90.00
_cell.angle_gamma   90.00
#
_symmetry.space_group_name_H-M   'P 1'
#
loop_
_entity.id
_entity.type
_entity.pdbx_description
1 polymer ?
#
loop_
_entity_poly.entity_id
_entity_poly.type
_entity_poly.pdbx_seq_one_letter_code
_entity_poly.pdbx_strand_id
1 'polypeptide(L)'
;MPHSAELDAVNEVLNDAPEIPGCDIFLEEMEAALSSDNVRMSTQEARAFALLAEQSVRRGIDYATLRQGWDHPDNRMAYREARHRSFTCAASRQRQASSKEHLLHLLRSIQTGEATPATVIPSALLRELGVLESEYQPTFPGVLAALENELLLPLRALHEGQESMTRTFNGAAVPAEPIAATVHALIANVVKGTYKEWRYSNPVGLRQLEGLSDEQKAAWAESASMDHPGELRTHEDQPDDLGLFWATKIGGPSHGFDVEGQCLLPLVCNARHKVLLVSVPDWPHYPVGRAHFRLLWTATDGKPLLWLETVNSDFRARVSSKKWPPAVVKHAVAKAEKMGVMLWIDNHLTPLLRAASEGKGEVRRMQDRLILRPSNGVVEASDYLDSRHDWPQMSEEATSVLVRVAFIPSAIAFD
;
A
#
# COMPACT_ATOMS: atom_id res chain seq x y z
N MET A 1 11.12 34.59 -16.83
CA MET A 1 9.72 34.13 -16.79
C MET A 1 9.63 32.62 -17.07
N PRO A 2 9.79 31.77 -16.04
CA PRO A 2 9.34 30.37 -16.02
C PRO A 2 8.07 30.16 -15.15
N HIS A 3 7.53 31.22 -14.52
CA HIS A 3 6.53 31.13 -13.45
C HIS A 3 5.14 30.53 -13.77
N SER A 4 4.66 30.49 -15.02
CA SER A 4 3.24 30.13 -15.25
C SER A 4 2.97 28.63 -15.07
N ALA A 5 3.79 27.77 -15.66
CA ALA A 5 3.61 26.31 -15.54
C ALA A 5 3.87 25.81 -14.09
N GLU A 6 4.68 26.54 -13.34
CA GLU A 6 5.04 26.23 -11.95
C GLU A 6 3.87 26.52 -10.99
N LEU A 7 3.18 27.65 -11.19
CA LEU A 7 1.95 27.98 -10.47
C LEU A 7 0.80 27.04 -10.85
N ASP A 8 0.68 26.66 -12.12
CA ASP A 8 -0.37 25.76 -12.58
C ASP A 8 -0.31 24.38 -11.90
N ALA A 9 0.90 23.83 -11.68
CA ALA A 9 1.07 22.53 -11.00
C ALA A 9 0.77 22.58 -9.49
N VAL A 10 1.04 23.71 -8.84
CA VAL A 10 0.65 23.94 -7.43
C VAL A 10 -0.86 24.12 -7.36
N ASN A 11 -1.42 24.97 -8.23
CA ASN A 11 -2.84 25.23 -8.32
C ASN A 11 -3.64 23.97 -8.67
N GLU A 12 -3.13 23.05 -9.49
CA GLU A 12 -3.79 21.77 -9.77
C GLU A 12 -3.93 20.91 -8.50
N VAL A 13 -2.87 20.85 -7.67
CA VAL A 13 -2.91 20.16 -6.37
C VAL A 13 -3.86 20.85 -5.39
N LEU A 14 -3.93 22.18 -5.42
CA LEU A 14 -4.76 22.98 -4.53
C LEU A 14 -6.24 23.04 -4.96
N ASN A 15 -6.52 23.07 -6.27
CA ASN A 15 -7.88 23.19 -6.83
C ASN A 15 -8.68 21.88 -6.77
N ASP A 16 -8.02 20.72 -6.67
CA ASP A 16 -8.68 19.43 -6.46
C ASP A 16 -9.13 19.21 -5.00
N ALA A 17 -8.86 20.17 -4.11
CA ALA A 17 -9.18 20.09 -2.69
C ALA A 17 -10.63 20.56 -2.41
N PRO A 18 -11.53 19.74 -1.83
CA PRO A 18 -12.86 20.20 -1.44
C PRO A 18 -12.79 21.34 -0.42
N GLU A 19 -13.64 22.37 -0.53
CA GLU A 19 -13.74 23.50 0.43
C GLU A 19 -13.90 22.99 1.88
N ILE A 20 -12.97 23.38 2.76
CA ILE A 20 -13.07 23.13 4.21
C ILE A 20 -12.89 24.46 4.94
N PRO A 21 -13.88 24.91 5.74
CA PRO A 21 -13.80 26.16 6.48
C PRO A 21 -12.53 26.25 7.35
N GLY A 22 -11.66 27.22 7.05
CA GLY A 22 -10.41 27.49 7.78
C GLY A 22 -9.14 26.88 7.17
N CYS A 23 -9.28 25.98 6.20
CA CYS A 23 -8.17 25.51 5.36
C CYS A 23 -7.86 26.53 4.25
N ASP A 24 -8.88 27.24 3.77
CA ASP A 24 -8.79 28.27 2.72
C ASP A 24 -7.78 29.37 3.09
N ILE A 25 -7.78 29.84 4.35
CA ILE A 25 -6.82 30.85 4.82
C ILE A 25 -5.37 30.33 4.76
N PHE A 26 -5.16 29.05 5.07
CA PHE A 26 -3.82 28.46 5.04
C PHE A 26 -3.34 28.22 3.60
N LEU A 27 -4.25 27.84 2.70
CA LEU A 27 -3.95 27.72 1.28
C LEU A 27 -3.67 29.09 0.66
N GLU A 28 -4.45 30.12 0.99
CA GLU A 28 -4.19 31.50 0.59
C GLU A 28 -2.84 32.01 1.12
N GLU A 29 -2.51 31.75 2.39
CA GLU A 29 -1.19 32.09 2.97
C GLU A 29 -0.04 31.34 2.28
N MET A 30 -0.25 30.06 1.96
CA MET A 30 0.72 29.26 1.20
C MET A 30 0.88 29.75 -0.23
N GLU A 31 -0.21 30.01 -0.95
CA GLU A 31 -0.22 30.54 -2.31
C GLU A 31 0.45 31.90 -2.35
N ALA A 32 0.12 32.80 -1.42
CA ALA A 32 0.74 34.12 -1.31
C ALA A 32 2.24 34.01 -1.01
N ALA A 33 2.64 33.09 -0.14
CA ALA A 33 4.04 32.85 0.17
C ALA A 33 4.81 32.27 -1.04
N LEU A 34 4.25 31.25 -1.70
CA LEU A 34 4.83 30.61 -2.88
C LEU A 34 4.88 31.55 -4.09
N SER A 35 3.98 32.52 -4.16
CA SER A 35 3.95 33.56 -5.20
C SER A 35 4.90 34.73 -4.90
N SER A 36 5.51 34.78 -3.72
CA SER A 36 6.46 35.85 -3.38
C SER A 36 7.83 35.58 -4.01
N ASP A 37 8.45 36.62 -4.58
CA ASP A 37 9.80 36.56 -5.19
C ASP A 37 10.90 36.09 -4.20
N ASN A 38 10.58 36.03 -2.90
CA ASN A 38 11.49 35.67 -1.83
C ASN A 38 11.52 34.15 -1.54
N VAL A 39 10.56 33.36 -2.02
CA VAL A 39 10.61 31.90 -1.86
C VAL A 39 11.34 31.26 -3.03
N ARG A 40 12.52 30.69 -2.76
CA ARG A 40 13.23 29.86 -3.73
C ARG A 40 12.96 28.38 -3.46
N MET A 41 11.85 27.88 -3.97
CA MET A 41 11.55 26.45 -4.05
C MET A 41 11.53 26.02 -5.51
N SER A 42 12.05 24.84 -5.81
CA SER A 42 11.74 24.14 -7.06
C SER A 42 10.27 23.69 -7.07
N THR A 43 9.73 23.38 -8.25
CA THR A 43 8.36 22.87 -8.41
C THR A 43 8.10 21.62 -7.56
N GLN A 44 9.09 20.72 -7.47
CA GLN A 44 8.98 19.50 -6.66
C GLN A 44 8.94 19.81 -5.16
N GLU A 45 9.73 20.78 -4.69
CA GLU A 45 9.74 21.20 -3.29
C GLU A 45 8.42 21.88 -2.90
N ALA A 46 7.89 22.77 -3.74
CA ALA A 46 6.59 23.39 -3.52
C ALA A 46 5.47 22.35 -3.46
N ARG A 47 5.47 21.39 -4.39
CA ARG A 47 4.52 20.27 -4.43
C ARG A 47 4.62 19.40 -3.18
N ALA A 48 5.83 19.01 -2.77
CA ALA A 48 6.03 18.23 -1.55
C ALA A 48 5.53 18.97 -0.31
N PHE A 49 5.82 20.27 -0.20
CA PHE A 49 5.36 21.09 0.92
C PHE A 49 3.83 21.18 0.96
N ALA A 50 3.18 21.38 -0.19
CA ALA A 50 1.71 21.39 -0.29
C ALA A 50 1.09 20.05 0.10
N LEU A 51 1.61 18.94 -0.40
CA LEU A 51 1.13 17.60 -0.05
C LEU A 51 1.32 17.27 1.43
N LEU A 52 2.45 17.69 2.02
CA LEU A 52 2.70 17.54 3.45
C LEU A 52 1.67 18.33 4.26
N ALA A 53 1.38 19.56 3.85
CA ALA A 53 0.44 20.41 4.54
C ALA A 53 -1.00 19.89 4.44
N GLU A 54 -1.42 19.46 3.25
CA GLU A 54 -2.71 18.80 3.01
C GLU A 54 -2.88 17.57 3.93
N GLN A 55 -1.87 16.71 4.00
CA GLN A 55 -1.96 15.49 4.81
C GLN A 55 -1.85 15.76 6.33
N SER A 56 -1.11 16.78 6.75
CA SER A 56 -0.87 17.07 8.17
C SER A 56 -1.93 17.98 8.79
N VAL A 57 -2.32 19.04 8.08
CA VAL A 57 -3.22 20.08 8.58
C VAL A 57 -4.68 19.72 8.32
N ARG A 58 -5.01 19.29 7.11
CA ARG A 58 -6.40 18.96 6.76
C ARG A 58 -6.77 17.56 7.19
N ARG A 59 -5.90 16.58 6.89
CA ARG A 59 -6.18 15.16 7.08
C ARG A 59 -5.50 14.58 8.33
N GLY A 60 -4.86 15.40 9.16
CA GLY A 60 -4.08 14.94 10.30
C GLY A 60 -4.95 14.26 11.37
N ILE A 61 -4.91 12.93 11.43
CA ILE A 61 -5.49 12.14 12.52
C ILE A 61 -4.44 11.96 13.64
N ASP A 62 -4.88 12.02 14.89
CA ASP A 62 -4.10 11.66 16.08
C ASP A 62 -4.39 10.20 16.49
N TYR A 63 -3.66 9.25 15.91
CA TYR A 63 -3.86 7.83 16.18
C TYR A 63 -3.34 7.41 17.55
N ALA A 64 -2.36 8.12 18.11
CA ALA A 64 -1.88 7.89 19.47
C ALA A 64 -3.02 8.03 20.50
N THR A 65 -3.89 9.03 20.34
CA THR A 65 -5.06 9.23 21.21
C THR A 65 -6.23 8.33 20.83
N LEU A 66 -6.54 8.22 19.52
CA LEU A 66 -7.73 7.48 19.05
C LEU A 66 -7.55 5.96 19.06
N ARG A 67 -6.31 5.48 19.01
CA ARG A 67 -5.93 4.09 18.77
C ARG A 67 -6.42 3.57 17.42
N GLN A 68 -6.04 2.34 17.09
CA GLN A 68 -6.61 1.64 15.94
C GLN A 68 -7.99 1.06 16.33
N GLY A 69 -8.89 0.94 15.36
CA GLY A 69 -10.19 0.32 15.56
C GLY A 69 -11.15 0.52 14.38
N TRP A 70 -12.33 -0.08 14.47
CA TRP A 70 -13.35 -0.07 13.40
C TRP A 70 -13.94 1.29 13.05
N ASP A 71 -13.61 2.30 13.84
CA ASP A 71 -14.15 3.65 13.73
C ASP A 71 -13.13 4.60 13.09
N HIS A 72 -12.80 4.30 11.85
CA HIS A 72 -11.90 5.09 11.03
C HIS A 72 -12.42 5.13 9.58
N PRO A 73 -11.91 6.04 8.74
CA PRO A 73 -12.34 6.11 7.35
C PRO A 73 -12.07 4.78 6.63
N ASP A 74 -13.07 4.29 5.90
CA ASP A 74 -13.13 2.93 5.38
C ASP A 74 -12.49 2.76 3.98
N ASN A 75 -12.23 3.87 3.28
CA ASN A 75 -11.59 3.90 1.96
C ASN A 75 -10.75 5.17 1.78
N ARG A 76 -9.92 5.18 0.73
CA ARG A 76 -9.02 6.29 0.40
C ARG A 76 -9.74 7.60 0.08
N MET A 77 -10.97 7.57 -0.49
CA MET A 77 -11.73 8.80 -0.72
C MET A 77 -12.19 9.43 0.59
N ALA A 78 -12.64 8.62 1.56
CA ALA A 78 -13.06 9.13 2.87
C ALA A 78 -11.89 9.83 3.60
N TYR A 79 -10.66 9.37 3.37
CA TYR A 79 -9.43 10.04 3.80
C TYR A 79 -9.21 11.40 3.14
N ARG A 80 -9.40 11.49 1.81
CA ARG A 80 -9.30 12.76 1.07
C ARG A 80 -10.36 13.77 1.49
N GLU A 81 -11.58 13.30 1.75
CA GLU A 81 -12.69 14.17 2.16
C GLU A 81 -12.49 14.76 3.57
N ALA A 82 -11.78 14.05 4.44
CA ALA A 82 -11.49 14.47 5.82
C ALA A 82 -12.76 14.79 6.67
N ARG A 83 -13.89 14.14 6.38
CA ARG A 83 -15.19 14.39 7.04
C ARG A 83 -15.48 13.46 8.21
N HIS A 84 -14.72 12.37 8.35
CA HIS A 84 -14.91 11.39 9.42
C HIS A 84 -14.64 11.99 10.81
N ARG A 85 -15.24 11.41 11.86
CA ARG A 85 -15.08 11.90 13.25
C ARG A 85 -13.64 11.81 13.76
N SER A 86 -12.83 10.92 13.20
CA SER A 86 -11.40 10.80 13.52
C SER A 86 -10.59 12.04 13.11
N PHE A 87 -11.00 12.78 12.06
CA PHE A 87 -10.36 14.05 11.69
C PHE A 87 -10.85 15.22 12.54
N THR A 88 -12.09 15.17 12.99
CA THR A 88 -12.78 16.28 13.66
C THR A 88 -12.86 16.13 15.17
N CYS A 89 -12.21 15.14 15.78
CA CYS A 89 -12.13 15.04 17.23
C CYS A 89 -11.20 16.13 17.79
N ALA A 90 -11.31 16.43 19.10
CA ALA A 90 -10.52 17.49 19.72
C ALA A 90 -9.00 17.26 19.61
N ALA A 91 -8.55 16.01 19.80
CA ALA A 91 -7.14 15.65 19.74
C ALA A 91 -6.56 15.83 18.33
N SER A 92 -7.24 15.32 17.29
CA SER A 92 -6.84 15.53 15.89
C SER A 92 -6.82 17.01 15.52
N ARG A 93 -7.82 17.81 15.91
CA ARG A 93 -7.82 19.27 15.66
C ARG A 93 -6.65 19.99 16.33
N GLN A 94 -6.31 19.61 17.55
CA GLN A 94 -5.16 20.18 18.25
C GLN A 94 -3.85 19.86 17.51
N ARG A 95 -3.70 18.61 17.04
CA ARG A 95 -2.55 18.21 16.22
C ARG A 95 -2.49 19.02 14.93
N GLN A 96 -3.59 19.08 14.18
CA GLN A 96 -3.69 19.82 12.91
C GLN A 96 -3.30 21.29 13.07
N ALA A 97 -3.73 21.95 14.16
CA ALA A 97 -3.34 23.32 14.47
C ALA A 97 -1.83 23.43 14.75
N SER A 98 -1.25 22.51 15.53
CA SER A 98 0.20 22.47 15.79
C SER A 98 1.02 22.22 14.53
N SER A 99 0.54 21.35 13.63
CA SER A 99 1.14 21.12 12.32
C SER A 99 1.09 22.38 11.47
N LYS A 100 -0.05 23.09 11.45
CA LYS A 100 -0.19 24.37 10.72
C LYS A 100 0.82 25.41 11.19
N GLU A 101 0.91 25.64 12.49
CA GLU A 101 1.85 26.62 13.08
C GLU A 101 3.31 26.26 12.74
N HIS A 102 3.66 24.97 12.82
CA HIS A 102 5.00 24.50 12.48
C HIS A 102 5.33 24.69 11.00
N LEU A 103 4.42 24.33 10.09
CA LEU A 103 4.65 24.49 8.66
C LEU A 103 4.76 25.98 8.28
N LEU A 104 3.96 26.86 8.88
CA LEU A 104 4.11 28.32 8.69
C LEU A 104 5.47 28.82 9.18
N HIS A 105 5.98 28.28 10.28
CA HIS A 105 7.34 28.59 10.74
C HIS A 105 8.39 28.15 9.72
N LEU A 106 8.32 26.90 9.24
CA LEU A 106 9.26 26.39 8.23
C LEU A 106 9.25 27.23 6.95
N LEU A 107 8.06 27.62 6.49
CA LEU A 107 7.89 28.46 5.31
C LEU A 107 8.62 29.81 5.46
N ARG A 108 8.53 30.44 6.64
CA ARG A 108 9.25 31.69 6.95
C ARG A 108 10.77 31.48 7.00
N SER A 109 11.25 30.38 7.57
CA SER A 109 12.68 30.06 7.56
C SER A 109 13.21 29.81 6.13
N ILE A 110 12.40 29.25 5.24
CA ILE A 110 12.74 29.12 3.82
C ILE A 110 12.77 30.47 3.13
N GLN A 111 11.76 31.34 3.37
CA GLN A 111 11.69 32.70 2.82
C GLN A 111 12.89 33.57 3.18
N THR A 112 13.39 33.42 4.41
CA THR A 112 14.54 34.17 4.92
C THR A 112 15.88 33.54 4.55
N GLY A 113 15.88 32.36 3.93
CA GLY A 113 17.09 31.62 3.57
C GLY A 113 17.80 30.94 4.75
N GLU A 114 17.17 30.88 5.92
CA GLU A 114 17.67 30.17 7.10
C GLU A 114 17.66 28.65 6.92
N ALA A 115 16.75 28.15 6.07
CA ALA A 115 16.59 26.73 5.82
C ALA A 115 16.37 26.41 4.35
N THR A 116 16.78 25.20 3.93
CA THR A 116 16.56 24.71 2.56
C THR A 116 15.35 23.78 2.51
N PRO A 117 14.46 23.89 1.52
CA PRO A 117 13.26 23.05 1.44
C PRO A 117 13.61 21.55 1.40
N ALA A 118 14.63 21.18 0.62
CA ALA A 118 15.14 19.80 0.52
C ALA A 118 15.58 19.17 1.86
N THR A 119 15.89 19.97 2.89
CA THR A 119 16.23 19.44 4.23
C THR A 119 15.03 19.49 5.17
N VAL A 120 14.30 20.61 5.22
CA VAL A 120 13.22 20.77 6.21
C VAL A 120 11.96 19.99 5.87
N ILE A 121 11.65 19.74 4.59
CA ILE A 121 10.47 18.94 4.21
C ILE A 121 10.61 17.48 4.71
N PRO A 122 11.74 16.79 4.48
CA PRO A 122 11.99 15.49 5.11
C PRO A 122 11.89 15.49 6.63
N SER A 123 12.53 16.44 7.32
CA SER A 123 12.46 16.55 8.79
C SER A 123 11.03 16.77 9.27
N ALA A 124 10.26 17.60 8.55
CA ALA A 124 8.87 17.88 8.88
C ALA A 124 7.97 16.65 8.70
N LEU A 125 8.15 15.84 7.64
CA LEU A 125 7.43 14.58 7.51
C LEU A 125 7.73 13.65 8.70
N LEU A 126 9.00 13.49 9.10
CA LEU A 126 9.35 12.62 10.22
C LEU A 126 8.78 13.11 11.55
N ARG A 127 8.76 14.43 11.79
CA ARG A 127 8.05 15.03 12.92
C ARG A 127 6.57 14.67 12.90
N GLU A 128 5.93 14.79 11.74
CA GLU A 128 4.51 14.46 11.57
C GLU A 128 4.23 12.96 11.75
N LEU A 129 5.19 12.08 11.45
CA LEU A 129 5.08 10.65 11.77
C LEU A 129 5.29 10.35 13.25
N GLY A 130 5.81 11.29 14.04
CA GLY A 130 6.13 11.08 15.45
C GLY A 130 7.42 10.29 15.68
N VAL A 131 8.40 10.41 14.76
CA VAL A 131 9.67 9.68 14.81
C VAL A 131 10.88 10.62 14.86
N LEU A 132 12.02 10.13 15.35
CA LEU A 132 13.26 10.90 15.48
C LEU A 132 14.08 10.87 14.19
N GLU A 133 14.42 12.04 13.63
CA GLU A 133 15.14 12.15 12.35
C GLU A 133 16.45 11.35 12.29
N SER A 134 17.19 11.32 13.40
CA SER A 134 18.49 10.64 13.51
C SER A 134 18.46 9.15 13.18
N GLU A 135 17.28 8.52 13.22
CA GLU A 135 17.14 7.08 12.99
C GLU A 135 16.84 6.73 11.51
N TYR A 136 16.28 7.66 10.73
CA TYR A 136 15.67 7.32 9.44
C TYR A 136 16.43 7.82 8.21
N GLN A 137 17.32 8.81 8.34
CA GLN A 137 18.12 9.37 7.23
C GLN A 137 17.28 9.59 5.95
N PRO A 138 16.22 10.40 6.00
CA PRO A 138 15.27 10.53 4.90
C PRO A 138 15.92 11.22 3.70
N THR A 139 15.46 10.89 2.50
CA THR A 139 15.87 11.57 1.26
C THR A 139 14.70 12.37 0.70
N PHE A 140 14.96 13.53 0.10
CA PHE A 140 13.90 14.32 -0.51
C PHE A 140 13.08 13.53 -1.56
N PRO A 141 13.70 12.75 -2.48
CA PRO A 141 12.93 11.93 -3.43
C PRO A 141 12.04 10.87 -2.76
N GLY A 142 12.54 10.18 -1.72
CA GLY A 142 11.74 9.20 -0.99
C GLY A 142 10.55 9.83 -0.27
N VAL A 143 10.77 10.99 0.36
CA VAL A 143 9.72 11.77 1.02
C VAL A 143 8.69 12.30 0.04
N LEU A 144 9.12 12.84 -1.11
CA LEU A 144 8.20 13.27 -2.17
C LEU A 144 7.35 12.09 -2.66
N ALA A 145 7.95 10.94 -2.97
CA ALA A 145 7.22 9.75 -3.42
C ALA A 145 6.21 9.26 -2.37
N ALA A 146 6.57 9.29 -1.09
CA ALA A 146 5.66 8.96 0.01
C ALA A 146 4.48 9.93 0.09
N LEU A 147 4.73 11.23 -0.06
CA LEU A 147 3.69 12.27 -0.03
C LEU A 147 2.76 12.18 -1.24
N GLU A 148 3.28 11.93 -2.45
CA GLU A 148 2.48 11.74 -3.67
C GLU A 148 1.59 10.49 -3.59
N ASN A 149 2.03 9.46 -2.88
CA ASN A 149 1.23 8.27 -2.58
C ASN A 149 0.34 8.41 -1.33
N GLU A 150 0.25 9.61 -0.75
CA GLU A 150 -0.56 9.93 0.43
C GLU A 150 -0.21 9.09 1.68
N LEU A 151 1.07 8.75 1.88
CA LEU A 151 1.50 7.79 2.90
C LEU A 151 1.68 8.36 4.30
N LEU A 152 1.49 9.66 4.55
CA LEU A 152 1.67 10.22 5.88
C LEU A 152 0.73 9.55 6.91
N LEU A 153 -0.55 9.41 6.58
CA LEU A 153 -1.53 8.81 7.50
C LEU A 153 -1.37 7.29 7.65
N PRO A 154 -1.17 6.50 6.58
CA PRO A 154 -0.83 5.09 6.72
C PRO A 154 0.39 4.85 7.61
N LEU A 155 1.50 5.58 7.38
CA LEU A 155 2.73 5.40 8.15
C LEU A 155 2.56 5.84 9.61
N ARG A 156 1.87 6.96 9.86
CA ARG A 156 1.56 7.42 11.22
C ARG A 156 0.69 6.41 11.97
N ALA A 157 -0.35 5.87 11.34
CA ALA A 157 -1.23 4.89 11.97
C ALA A 157 -0.50 3.60 12.36
N LEU A 158 0.44 3.15 11.52
CA LEU A 158 1.30 2.01 11.83
C LEU A 158 2.27 2.32 12.98
N HIS A 159 2.87 3.52 12.99
CA HIS A 159 3.80 3.93 14.05
C HIS A 159 3.12 4.13 15.41
N GLU A 160 2.06 4.93 15.45
CA GLU A 160 1.36 5.28 16.69
C GLU A 160 0.46 4.14 17.19
N GLY A 161 0.02 3.24 16.30
CA GLY A 161 -0.92 2.16 16.60
C GLY A 161 -0.28 0.84 17.04
N GLN A 162 1.04 0.76 17.23
CA GLN A 162 1.77 -0.48 17.52
C GLN A 162 1.22 -1.28 18.71
N GLU A 163 0.78 -0.59 19.77
CA GLU A 163 0.18 -1.26 20.93
C GLU A 163 -1.04 -2.10 20.57
N SER A 164 -1.84 -1.64 19.59
CA SER A 164 -3.05 -2.31 19.12
C SER A 164 -2.74 -3.52 18.24
N MET A 165 -1.53 -3.60 17.68
CA MET A 165 -1.07 -4.70 16.81
C MET A 165 -0.51 -5.90 17.59
N THR A 166 -0.43 -5.81 18.92
CA THR A 166 0.13 -6.88 19.79
C THR A 166 -0.82 -8.06 20.03
N ARG A 167 -1.98 -8.06 19.37
CA ARG A 167 -2.96 -9.15 19.40
C ARG A 167 -3.55 -9.34 18.01
N THR A 168 -3.81 -10.59 17.66
CA THR A 168 -4.55 -10.93 16.44
C THR A 168 -6.04 -10.62 16.58
N PHE A 169 -6.80 -10.68 15.50
CA PHE A 169 -8.26 -10.53 15.52
C PHE A 169 -8.93 -11.48 16.52
N ASN A 170 -8.43 -12.72 16.61
CA ASN A 170 -8.93 -13.73 17.56
C ASN A 170 -8.28 -13.64 18.95
N GLY A 171 -7.50 -12.59 19.23
CA GLY A 171 -6.91 -12.30 20.54
C GLY A 171 -5.61 -13.06 20.86
N ALA A 172 -5.01 -13.77 19.90
CA ALA A 172 -3.70 -14.41 20.11
C ALA A 172 -2.61 -13.35 20.25
N ALA A 173 -1.63 -13.57 21.14
CA ALA A 173 -0.57 -12.59 21.36
C ALA A 173 0.38 -12.50 20.15
N VAL A 174 0.73 -11.28 19.76
CA VAL A 174 1.75 -10.97 18.76
C VAL A 174 2.91 -10.25 19.46
N PRO A 175 4.17 -10.69 19.31
CA PRO A 175 5.31 -10.06 19.97
C PRO A 175 5.50 -8.59 19.55
N ALA A 176 5.57 -7.69 20.55
CA ALA A 176 5.66 -6.23 20.32
C ALA A 176 6.98 -5.80 19.68
N GLU A 177 8.11 -6.38 20.08
CA GLU A 177 9.44 -5.99 19.58
C GLU A 177 9.58 -6.25 18.06
N PRO A 178 9.21 -7.43 17.51
CA PRO A 178 9.15 -7.62 16.06
C PRO A 178 8.24 -6.64 15.33
N ILE A 179 7.07 -6.28 15.90
CA ILE A 179 6.17 -5.29 15.28
C ILE A 179 6.89 -3.95 15.17
N ALA A 180 7.51 -3.49 16.27
CA ALA A 180 8.23 -2.23 16.30
C ALA A 180 9.39 -2.20 15.31
N ALA A 181 10.18 -3.28 15.25
CA ALA A 181 11.28 -3.41 14.30
C ALA A 181 10.79 -3.38 12.84
N THR A 182 9.69 -4.08 12.54
CA THR A 182 9.09 -4.10 11.20
C THR A 182 8.55 -2.73 10.80
N VAL A 183 7.81 -2.04 11.67
CA VAL A 183 7.28 -0.70 11.40
C VAL A 183 8.40 0.32 11.22
N HIS A 184 9.43 0.26 12.07
CA HIS A 184 10.62 1.09 11.95
C HIS A 184 11.32 0.90 10.59
N ALA A 185 11.59 -0.35 10.20
CA ALA A 185 12.22 -0.68 8.93
C ALA A 185 11.36 -0.22 7.73
N LEU A 186 10.04 -0.38 7.82
CA LEU A 186 9.09 0.07 6.81
C LEU A 186 9.19 1.58 6.59
N ILE A 187 9.06 2.38 7.66
CA ILE A 187 9.14 3.84 7.57
C ILE A 187 10.50 4.27 7.02
N ALA A 188 11.60 3.69 7.52
CA ALA A 188 12.95 4.01 7.07
C ALA A 188 13.15 3.79 5.58
N ASN A 189 12.68 2.68 5.03
CA ASN A 189 12.86 2.42 3.61
C ASN A 189 11.89 3.22 2.73
N VAL A 190 10.70 3.57 3.22
CA VAL A 190 9.80 4.48 2.49
C VAL A 190 10.42 5.87 2.37
N VAL A 191 10.84 6.49 3.49
CA VAL A 191 11.38 7.86 3.46
C VAL A 191 12.77 7.96 2.79
N LYS A 192 13.50 6.84 2.67
CA LYS A 192 14.73 6.76 1.87
C LYS A 192 14.49 6.59 0.38
N GLY A 193 13.31 6.11 -0.02
CA GLY A 193 13.01 5.71 -1.40
C GLY A 193 13.54 4.33 -1.77
N THR A 194 13.83 3.46 -0.79
CA THR A 194 14.39 2.11 -0.97
C THR A 194 13.39 1.01 -0.63
N TYR A 195 12.12 1.35 -0.38
CA TYR A 195 11.08 0.42 0.09
C TYR A 195 10.96 -0.84 -0.78
N LYS A 196 10.85 -0.69 -2.11
CA LYS A 196 10.75 -1.84 -3.01
C LYS A 196 11.97 -2.74 -2.90
N GLU A 197 13.18 -2.18 -3.01
CA GLU A 197 14.41 -2.96 -2.91
C GLU A 197 14.47 -3.73 -1.59
N TRP A 198 14.24 -3.04 -0.46
CA TRP A 198 14.21 -3.65 0.87
C TRP A 198 13.23 -4.81 0.97
N ARG A 199 12.02 -4.66 0.41
CA ARG A 199 10.98 -5.68 0.47
C ARG A 199 11.43 -7.01 -0.14
N TYR A 200 12.19 -6.97 -1.23
CA TYR A 200 12.68 -8.18 -1.92
C TYR A 200 14.09 -8.61 -1.50
N SER A 201 14.88 -7.74 -0.82
CA SER A 201 16.28 -8.03 -0.46
C SER A 201 16.54 -8.24 1.04
N ASN A 202 15.58 -7.95 1.92
CA ASN A 202 15.75 -8.22 3.36
C ASN A 202 15.86 -9.73 3.64
N PRO A 203 16.47 -10.18 4.76
CA PRO A 203 16.70 -11.60 5.04
C PRO A 203 15.44 -12.46 5.00
N VAL A 204 14.29 -11.96 5.47
CA VAL A 204 13.03 -12.70 5.43
C VAL A 204 12.49 -12.75 3.99
N GLY A 205 12.56 -11.64 3.26
CA GLY A 205 12.21 -11.55 1.85
C GLY A 205 13.02 -12.51 0.97
N LEU A 206 14.34 -12.56 1.18
CA LEU A 206 15.22 -13.52 0.48
C LEU A 206 14.79 -14.96 0.75
N ARG A 207 14.55 -15.31 2.02
CA ARG A 207 14.01 -16.62 2.40
C ARG A 207 12.67 -16.88 1.74
N GLN A 208 11.78 -15.90 1.71
CA GLN A 208 10.49 -16.00 1.03
C GLN A 208 10.60 -16.24 -0.47
N LEU A 209 11.73 -15.97 -1.13
CA LEU A 209 11.93 -16.18 -2.57
C LEU A 209 12.87 -17.33 -2.91
N GLU A 210 13.41 -18.05 -1.92
CA GLU A 210 14.25 -19.25 -2.13
C GLU A 210 13.56 -20.28 -3.03
N GLY A 211 14.34 -20.95 -3.89
CA GLY A 211 13.83 -21.94 -4.85
C GLY A 211 13.30 -21.33 -6.16
N LEU A 212 13.21 -20.00 -6.28
CA LEU A 212 13.03 -19.34 -7.57
C LEU A 212 14.35 -19.15 -8.32
N SER A 213 14.32 -19.26 -9.64
CA SER A 213 15.41 -18.75 -10.51
C SER A 213 15.46 -17.22 -10.48
N ASP A 214 16.55 -16.63 -10.97
CA ASP A 214 16.68 -15.17 -11.01
C ASP A 214 15.72 -14.53 -12.02
N GLU A 215 15.44 -15.21 -13.13
CA GLU A 215 14.40 -14.81 -14.09
C GLU A 215 13.01 -14.81 -13.45
N GLN A 216 12.72 -15.82 -12.62
CA GLN A 216 11.45 -15.90 -11.89
C GLN A 216 11.32 -14.80 -10.84
N LYS A 217 12.39 -14.49 -10.10
CA LYS A 217 12.42 -13.37 -9.15
C LYS A 217 12.23 -12.04 -9.85
N ALA A 218 12.92 -11.82 -10.97
CA ALA A 218 12.76 -10.61 -11.78
C ALA A 218 11.33 -10.46 -12.31
N ALA A 219 10.78 -11.53 -12.88
CA ALA A 219 9.41 -11.56 -13.38
C ALA A 219 8.38 -11.35 -12.25
N TRP A 220 8.63 -11.88 -11.04
CA TRP A 220 7.81 -11.63 -9.87
C TRP A 220 7.87 -10.16 -9.47
N ALA A 221 9.06 -9.59 -9.26
CA ALA A 221 9.26 -8.21 -8.79
C ALA A 221 8.78 -7.14 -9.79
N GLU A 222 8.81 -7.43 -11.09
CA GLU A 222 8.31 -6.55 -12.15
C GLU A 222 6.78 -6.36 -12.02
N SER A 223 6.32 -5.11 -12.03
CA SER A 223 4.90 -4.77 -12.02
C SER A 223 4.29 -5.04 -13.40
N ALA A 224 3.27 -5.90 -13.47
CA ALA A 224 2.54 -6.18 -14.70
C ALA A 224 1.26 -5.32 -14.81
N SER A 225 0.84 -4.99 -16.04
CA SER A 225 -0.48 -4.41 -16.29
C SER A 225 -1.08 -4.92 -17.59
N MET A 226 -2.40 -4.92 -17.67
CA MET A 226 -3.16 -5.45 -18.81
C MET A 226 -4.48 -4.68 -18.97
N ASP A 227 -4.73 -4.24 -20.20
CA ASP A 227 -6.00 -3.64 -20.61
C ASP A 227 -6.98 -4.70 -21.10
N HIS A 228 -8.26 -4.46 -20.82
CA HIS A 228 -9.36 -5.37 -21.09
C HIS A 228 -10.52 -4.64 -21.79
N PRO A 229 -11.46 -5.37 -22.43
CA PRO A 229 -12.59 -4.75 -23.10
C PRO A 229 -13.44 -3.85 -22.19
N GLY A 230 -13.80 -2.66 -22.69
CA GLY A 230 -14.54 -1.65 -21.95
C GLY A 230 -13.67 -0.84 -20.99
N GLU A 231 -12.43 -0.55 -21.39
CA GLU A 231 -11.48 0.34 -20.70
C GLU A 231 -11.13 -0.09 -19.26
N LEU A 232 -11.43 -1.34 -18.90
CA LEU A 232 -11.02 -1.94 -17.64
C LEU A 232 -9.53 -2.25 -17.71
N ARG A 233 -8.79 -1.84 -16.69
CA ARG A 233 -7.37 -2.16 -16.54
C ARG A 233 -7.15 -2.99 -15.29
N THR A 234 -6.42 -4.10 -15.41
CA THR A 234 -5.86 -4.81 -14.26
C THR A 234 -4.38 -4.50 -14.17
N HIS A 235 -3.87 -4.21 -12.99
CA HIS A 235 -2.46 -3.94 -12.80
C HIS A 235 -2.00 -4.40 -11.43
N GLU A 236 -0.73 -4.80 -11.34
CA GLU A 236 -0.03 -4.77 -10.07
C GLU A 236 0.21 -3.30 -9.67
N ASP A 237 0.71 -3.06 -8.47
CA ASP A 237 0.98 -1.70 -8.02
C ASP A 237 2.07 -1.00 -8.86
N GLN A 238 2.25 0.31 -8.66
CA GLN A 238 3.26 1.13 -9.31
C GLN A 238 4.69 0.59 -9.14
N PRO A 239 5.68 1.05 -9.94
CA PRO A 239 7.03 0.53 -9.90
C PRO A 239 7.72 0.56 -8.53
N ASP A 240 7.24 1.34 -7.56
CA ASP A 240 7.76 1.50 -6.21
C ASP A 240 6.98 0.71 -5.13
N ASP A 241 5.90 0.01 -5.48
CA ASP A 241 5.02 -0.76 -4.58
C ASP A 241 4.34 0.10 -3.46
N LEU A 242 4.32 1.44 -3.57
CA LEU A 242 3.79 2.32 -2.50
C LEU A 242 2.25 2.37 -2.40
N GLY A 243 1.53 2.05 -3.47
CA GLY A 243 0.06 1.90 -3.44
C GLY A 243 -0.43 0.70 -2.63
N LEU A 244 0.43 -0.26 -2.29
CA LEU A 244 0.09 -1.41 -1.42
C LEU A 244 -0.48 -1.00 -0.06
N PHE A 245 -0.06 0.14 0.49
CA PHE A 245 -0.55 0.69 1.75
C PHE A 245 -2.05 1.01 1.71
N TRP A 246 -2.58 1.31 0.54
CA TRP A 246 -3.99 1.61 0.30
C TRP A 246 -4.78 0.41 -0.18
N ALA A 247 -4.12 -0.68 -0.56
CA ALA A 247 -4.81 -1.82 -1.15
C ALA A 247 -5.81 -2.45 -0.18
N THR A 248 -5.49 -2.56 1.12
CA THR A 248 -6.45 -3.12 2.07
C THR A 248 -7.66 -2.23 2.29
N LYS A 249 -7.58 -0.92 1.99
CA LYS A 249 -8.71 0.03 1.99
C LYS A 249 -9.66 -0.11 0.79
N ILE A 250 -9.48 -1.14 -0.03
CA ILE A 250 -10.39 -1.57 -1.10
C ILE A 250 -11.08 -2.86 -0.62
N GLY A 251 -12.40 -2.97 -0.67
CA GLY A 251 -13.13 -4.10 -0.06
C GLY A 251 -13.85 -3.71 1.22
N GLY A 252 -14.72 -4.59 1.72
CA GLY A 252 -15.69 -4.31 2.80
C GLY A 252 -14.99 -4.03 4.11
N PRO A 253 -15.73 -3.66 5.18
CA PRO A 253 -15.24 -2.87 6.30
C PRO A 253 -13.78 -3.20 6.58
N SER A 254 -12.91 -2.32 6.09
CA SER A 254 -11.63 -2.76 5.56
C SER A 254 -10.58 -2.79 6.66
N HIS A 255 -9.90 -3.94 6.80
CA HIS A 255 -8.79 -4.13 7.74
C HIS A 255 -7.59 -3.31 7.24
N GLY A 256 -7.65 -2.01 7.50
CA GLY A 256 -6.65 -1.02 7.11
C GLY A 256 -5.56 -0.83 8.15
N PHE A 257 -4.59 0.03 7.83
CA PHE A 257 -3.51 0.47 8.71
C PHE A 257 -3.96 1.08 10.07
N ASP A 258 -5.23 1.45 10.17
CA ASP A 258 -5.90 2.18 11.25
C ASP A 258 -7.00 1.35 11.97
N VAL A 259 -7.31 0.14 11.49
CA VAL A 259 -8.32 -0.75 12.09
C VAL A 259 -7.64 -1.96 12.73
N GLU A 260 -6.89 -2.70 11.92
CA GLU A 260 -6.12 -3.89 12.28
C GLU A 260 -4.78 -3.81 11.53
N GLY A 261 -3.93 -2.87 11.96
CA GLY A 261 -2.71 -2.56 11.23
C GLY A 261 -1.81 -3.77 11.02
N GLN A 262 -1.86 -4.76 11.92
CA GLN A 262 -1.11 -6.01 11.80
C GLN A 262 -1.50 -6.80 10.55
N CYS A 263 -2.76 -6.77 10.12
CA CYS A 263 -3.23 -7.48 8.93
C CYS A 263 -2.70 -6.87 7.63
N LEU A 264 -2.30 -5.59 7.64
CA LEU A 264 -1.65 -4.93 6.50
C LEU A 264 -0.15 -5.28 6.40
N LEU A 265 0.54 -5.46 7.54
CA LEU A 265 2.00 -5.68 7.55
C LEU A 265 2.47 -6.80 6.62
N PRO A 266 1.81 -7.97 6.51
CA PRO A 266 2.22 -9.02 5.58
C PRO A 266 2.18 -8.53 4.13
N LEU A 267 1.20 -7.71 3.76
CA LEU A 267 1.10 -7.19 2.39
C LEU A 267 2.27 -6.24 2.08
N VAL A 268 2.58 -5.30 2.97
CA VAL A 268 3.62 -4.29 2.72
C VAL A 268 5.05 -4.80 3.01
N CYS A 269 5.21 -5.84 3.85
CA CYS A 269 6.53 -6.32 4.25
C CYS A 269 6.98 -7.63 3.56
N ASN A 270 6.06 -8.51 3.14
CA ASN A 270 6.45 -9.79 2.54
C ASN A 270 6.81 -9.62 1.06
N ALA A 271 7.98 -10.14 0.67
CA ALA A 271 8.40 -10.25 -0.73
C ALA A 271 7.45 -11.13 -1.54
N ARG A 272 6.81 -12.12 -0.91
CA ARG A 272 5.91 -13.08 -1.58
C ARG A 272 4.48 -12.58 -1.80
N HIS A 273 4.13 -11.36 -1.38
CA HIS A 273 2.77 -10.83 -1.52
C HIS A 273 2.71 -9.77 -2.62
N LYS A 274 1.57 -9.66 -3.28
CA LYS A 274 1.17 -8.58 -4.17
C LYS A 274 -0.35 -8.44 -4.12
N VAL A 275 -0.86 -7.45 -4.83
CA VAL A 275 -2.27 -7.35 -5.18
C VAL A 275 -2.42 -7.13 -6.67
N LEU A 276 -3.47 -7.71 -7.24
CA LEU A 276 -3.98 -7.32 -8.54
C LEU A 276 -5.08 -6.30 -8.32
N LEU A 277 -4.86 -5.08 -8.80
CA LEU A 277 -5.74 -3.94 -8.71
C LEU A 277 -6.57 -3.84 -9.99
N VAL A 278 -7.82 -3.38 -9.85
CA VAL A 278 -8.76 -3.16 -10.95
C VAL A 278 -9.07 -1.68 -11.03
N SER A 279 -8.79 -1.05 -12.16
CA SER A 279 -9.07 0.36 -12.43
C SER A 279 -10.05 0.49 -13.60
N VAL A 280 -10.96 1.45 -13.52
CA VAL A 280 -11.98 1.73 -14.55
C VAL A 280 -12.12 3.25 -14.75
N PRO A 281 -12.49 3.72 -15.96
CA PRO A 281 -12.56 5.16 -16.25
C PRO A 281 -13.64 5.88 -15.43
N ASP A 282 -14.76 5.21 -15.15
CA ASP A 282 -15.87 5.76 -14.35
C ASP A 282 -15.48 6.09 -12.90
N TRP A 283 -14.29 5.64 -12.46
CA TRP A 283 -13.73 5.92 -11.15
C TRP A 283 -12.21 6.15 -11.25
N PRO A 284 -11.79 7.37 -11.65
CA PRO A 284 -10.39 7.64 -11.97
C PRO A 284 -9.51 7.84 -10.72
N HIS A 285 -10.11 7.93 -9.53
CA HIS A 285 -9.41 8.38 -8.32
C HIS A 285 -8.41 7.37 -7.74
N TYR A 286 -8.70 6.07 -7.86
CA TYR A 286 -7.87 4.94 -7.40
C TYR A 286 -8.52 3.61 -7.85
N PRO A 287 -7.86 2.44 -7.68
CA PRO A 287 -8.44 1.16 -8.10
C PRO A 287 -9.75 0.80 -7.35
N VAL A 288 -10.76 0.36 -8.10
CA VAL A 288 -12.10 0.01 -7.62
C VAL A 288 -12.23 -1.42 -7.11
N GLY A 289 -11.21 -2.25 -7.33
CA GLY A 289 -11.21 -3.64 -6.90
C GLY A 289 -9.80 -4.16 -6.67
N ARG A 290 -9.70 -5.22 -5.87
CA ARG A 290 -8.43 -5.89 -5.60
C ARG A 290 -8.59 -7.40 -5.48
N ALA A 291 -7.52 -8.12 -5.72
CA ALA A 291 -7.34 -9.51 -5.32
C ALA A 291 -5.93 -9.69 -4.74
N HIS A 292 -5.80 -10.38 -3.61
CA HIS A 292 -4.46 -10.76 -3.13
C HIS A 292 -3.83 -11.77 -4.08
N PHE A 293 -2.55 -11.56 -4.34
CA PHE A 293 -1.78 -12.39 -5.24
C PHE A 293 -0.49 -12.78 -4.55
N ARG A 294 -0.29 -14.08 -4.33
CA ARG A 294 0.79 -14.57 -3.47
C ARG A 294 1.65 -15.56 -4.22
N LEU A 295 2.93 -15.57 -3.92
CA LEU A 295 3.86 -16.61 -4.31
C LEU A 295 4.02 -17.59 -3.14
N LEU A 296 3.75 -18.87 -3.36
CA LEU A 296 3.74 -19.93 -2.36
C LEU A 296 4.45 -21.19 -2.88
N TRP A 297 4.63 -22.20 -2.03
CA TRP A 297 5.26 -23.48 -2.38
C TRP A 297 4.36 -24.64 -2.03
N THR A 298 4.30 -25.65 -2.89
CA THR A 298 3.69 -26.94 -2.57
C THR A 298 4.49 -27.67 -1.49
N ALA A 299 3.82 -28.33 -0.57
CA ALA A 299 4.49 -29.13 0.46
C ALA A 299 4.97 -30.49 -0.09
N THR A 300 4.32 -31.02 -1.12
CA THR A 300 4.64 -32.35 -1.66
C THR A 300 5.96 -32.38 -2.41
N ASP A 301 6.21 -31.40 -3.28
CA ASP A 301 7.40 -31.36 -4.16
C ASP A 301 8.20 -30.06 -4.08
N GLY A 302 7.81 -29.13 -3.20
CA GLY A 302 8.55 -27.88 -2.98
C GLY A 302 8.54 -26.95 -4.19
N LYS A 303 7.59 -27.09 -5.13
CA LYS A 303 7.51 -26.27 -6.34
C LYS A 303 6.82 -24.93 -6.05
N PRO A 304 7.33 -23.82 -6.61
CA PRO A 304 6.68 -22.53 -6.50
C PRO A 304 5.37 -22.48 -7.29
N LEU A 305 4.41 -21.71 -6.77
CA LEU A 305 3.15 -21.41 -7.44
C LEU A 305 2.65 -20.01 -7.10
N LEU A 306 1.81 -19.47 -7.96
CA LEU A 306 1.03 -18.28 -7.72
C LEU A 306 -0.33 -18.68 -7.15
N TRP A 307 -0.80 -17.93 -6.17
CA TRP A 307 -2.08 -18.11 -5.51
C TRP A 307 -2.90 -16.83 -5.64
N LEU A 308 -4.09 -16.95 -6.22
CA LEU A 308 -5.02 -15.84 -6.40
C LEU A 308 -6.22 -16.00 -5.46
N GLU A 309 -6.43 -15.01 -4.61
CA GLU A 309 -7.63 -14.90 -3.76
C GLU A 309 -8.81 -14.26 -4.51
N THR A 310 -9.99 -14.23 -3.88
CA THR A 310 -11.20 -13.62 -4.44
C THR A 310 -11.00 -12.15 -4.78
N VAL A 311 -11.66 -11.70 -5.86
CA VAL A 311 -11.74 -10.29 -6.24
C VAL A 311 -12.75 -9.58 -5.33
N ASN A 312 -12.26 -8.62 -4.55
CA ASN A 312 -13.06 -7.76 -3.69
C ASN A 312 -13.30 -6.40 -4.36
N SER A 313 -14.46 -5.81 -4.12
CA SER A 313 -14.82 -4.48 -4.63
C SER A 313 -14.79 -3.41 -3.58
N ASP A 314 -14.36 -2.22 -3.98
CA ASP A 314 -14.59 -1.01 -3.20
C ASP A 314 -16.09 -0.73 -3.12
N PHE A 315 -16.59 -0.63 -1.89
CA PHE A 315 -18.02 -0.44 -1.60
C PHE A 315 -18.53 0.92 -2.07
N ARG A 316 -17.63 1.89 -2.19
CA ARG A 316 -17.94 3.27 -2.54
C ARG A 316 -18.00 3.51 -4.04
N ALA A 317 -17.24 2.75 -4.83
CA ALA A 317 -17.08 3.01 -6.26
C ALA A 317 -18.37 2.81 -7.08
N ARG A 318 -19.40 2.12 -6.55
CA ARG A 318 -20.72 1.88 -7.20
C ARG A 318 -20.63 1.49 -8.70
N VAL A 319 -19.60 0.74 -9.06
CA VAL A 319 -19.33 0.24 -10.41
C VAL A 319 -19.64 -1.25 -10.52
N SER A 320 -20.05 -1.70 -11.71
CA SER A 320 -20.36 -3.12 -11.94
C SER A 320 -19.11 -3.99 -11.91
N SER A 321 -19.07 -4.96 -10.99
CA SER A 321 -17.93 -5.87 -10.83
C SER A 321 -17.97 -7.12 -11.74
N LYS A 322 -19.01 -7.28 -12.56
CA LYS A 322 -19.23 -8.50 -13.36
C LYS A 322 -18.06 -8.88 -14.27
N LYS A 323 -17.33 -7.89 -14.78
CA LYS A 323 -16.18 -8.08 -15.69
C LYS A 323 -14.85 -8.29 -14.97
N TRP A 324 -14.79 -8.12 -13.66
CA TRP A 324 -13.50 -8.08 -12.95
C TRP A 324 -12.89 -9.47 -12.75
N PRO A 325 -13.64 -10.50 -12.28
CA PRO A 325 -13.09 -11.84 -12.15
C PRO A 325 -12.42 -12.38 -13.43
N PRO A 326 -13.03 -12.33 -14.64
CA PRO A 326 -12.35 -12.82 -15.84
C PRO A 326 -11.09 -12.01 -16.18
N ALA A 327 -11.10 -10.69 -15.97
CA ALA A 327 -9.94 -9.84 -16.22
C ALA A 327 -8.77 -10.16 -15.27
N VAL A 328 -9.06 -10.30 -13.98
CA VAL A 328 -8.06 -10.65 -12.96
C VAL A 328 -7.49 -12.05 -13.18
N VAL A 329 -8.33 -13.04 -13.52
CA VAL A 329 -7.86 -14.40 -13.84
C VAL A 329 -6.97 -14.39 -15.07
N LYS A 330 -7.32 -13.63 -16.12
CA LYS A 330 -6.48 -13.47 -17.32
C LYS A 330 -5.12 -12.86 -17.01
N HIS A 331 -5.08 -11.86 -16.13
CA HIS A 331 -3.83 -11.26 -15.65
C HIS A 331 -2.98 -12.31 -14.91
N ALA A 332 -3.57 -13.03 -13.95
CA ALA A 332 -2.86 -14.03 -13.16
C ALA A 332 -2.29 -15.16 -14.04
N VAL A 333 -3.03 -15.63 -15.05
CA VAL A 333 -2.54 -16.61 -16.04
C VAL A 333 -1.33 -16.08 -16.78
N ALA A 334 -1.37 -14.84 -17.27
CA ALA A 334 -0.24 -14.23 -17.98
C ALA A 334 1.00 -14.10 -17.10
N LYS A 335 0.84 -13.77 -15.80
CA LYS A 335 1.96 -13.75 -14.84
C LYS A 335 2.52 -15.15 -14.62
N ALA A 336 1.67 -16.16 -14.47
CA ALA A 336 2.07 -17.55 -14.28
C ALA A 336 2.85 -18.10 -15.49
N GLU A 337 2.39 -17.80 -16.72
CA GLU A 337 3.12 -18.12 -17.95
C GLU A 337 4.50 -17.45 -17.98
N LYS A 338 4.56 -16.14 -17.68
CA LYS A 338 5.82 -15.37 -17.69
C LYS A 338 6.82 -15.91 -16.67
N MET A 339 6.36 -16.33 -15.50
CA MET A 339 7.20 -16.91 -14.46
C MET A 339 7.48 -18.40 -14.66
N GLY A 340 6.75 -19.09 -15.55
CA GLY A 340 6.85 -20.54 -15.66
C GLY A 340 6.52 -21.27 -14.34
N VAL A 341 5.48 -20.81 -13.62
CA VAL A 341 5.02 -21.43 -12.37
C VAL A 341 3.52 -21.74 -12.44
N MET A 342 3.04 -22.65 -11.60
CA MET A 342 1.60 -22.96 -11.53
C MET A 342 0.80 -21.76 -11.01
N LEU A 343 -0.48 -21.67 -11.39
CA LEU A 343 -1.44 -20.75 -10.79
C LEU A 343 -2.56 -21.53 -10.12
N TRP A 344 -2.77 -21.31 -8.82
CA TRP A 344 -3.86 -21.86 -8.05
C TRP A 344 -4.94 -20.81 -7.78
N ILE A 345 -6.19 -21.19 -8.02
CA ILE A 345 -7.36 -20.35 -7.77
C ILE A 345 -8.49 -21.16 -7.13
N ASP A 346 -9.51 -20.47 -6.61
CA ASP A 346 -10.69 -21.12 -6.06
C ASP A 346 -11.51 -21.90 -7.13
N ASN A 347 -12.10 -23.01 -6.72
CA ASN A 347 -12.85 -23.93 -7.59
C ASN A 347 -14.00 -23.24 -8.34
N HIS A 348 -14.67 -22.23 -7.76
CA HIS A 348 -15.77 -21.54 -8.44
C HIS A 348 -15.31 -20.73 -9.67
N LEU A 349 -14.02 -20.40 -9.77
CA LEU A 349 -13.43 -19.67 -10.89
C LEU A 349 -12.97 -20.58 -12.05
N THR A 350 -13.17 -21.90 -11.94
CA THR A 350 -12.74 -22.89 -12.96
C THR A 350 -13.14 -22.52 -14.40
N PRO A 351 -14.39 -22.10 -14.69
CA PRO A 351 -14.77 -21.76 -16.06
C PRO A 351 -13.97 -20.57 -16.61
N LEU A 352 -13.68 -19.58 -15.75
CA LEU A 352 -12.91 -18.40 -16.12
C LEU A 352 -11.44 -18.76 -16.36
N LEU A 353 -10.88 -19.66 -15.54
CA LEU A 353 -9.51 -20.13 -15.73
C LEU A 353 -9.34 -20.88 -17.06
N ARG A 354 -10.26 -21.78 -17.39
CA ARG A 354 -10.24 -22.52 -18.66
C ARG A 354 -10.29 -21.57 -19.85
N ALA A 355 -11.17 -20.56 -19.80
CA ALA A 355 -11.25 -19.55 -20.85
C ALA A 355 -9.97 -18.69 -20.94
N ALA A 356 -9.38 -18.31 -19.81
CA ALA A 356 -8.17 -17.48 -19.78
C ALA A 356 -6.88 -18.23 -20.21
N SER A 357 -6.86 -19.55 -20.07
CA SER A 357 -5.71 -20.43 -20.31
C SER A 357 -5.83 -21.29 -21.58
N GLU A 358 -6.82 -21.04 -22.42
CA GLU A 358 -7.03 -21.81 -23.65
C GLU A 358 -5.77 -21.86 -24.53
N GLY A 359 -5.28 -23.08 -24.80
CA GLY A 359 -4.08 -23.32 -25.61
C GLY A 359 -2.74 -23.05 -24.92
N LYS A 360 -2.74 -22.67 -23.63
CA LYS A 360 -1.54 -22.22 -22.90
C LYS A 360 -0.99 -23.22 -21.88
N GLY A 361 -1.74 -24.28 -21.62
CA GLY A 361 -1.38 -25.29 -20.63
C GLY A 361 -2.56 -26.15 -20.20
N GLU A 362 -2.38 -26.86 -19.09
CA GLU A 362 -3.38 -27.76 -18.52
C GLU A 362 -4.13 -27.11 -17.36
N VAL A 363 -5.44 -27.38 -17.23
CA VAL A 363 -6.25 -27.02 -16.06
C VAL A 363 -6.76 -28.27 -15.38
N ARG A 364 -6.28 -28.51 -14.14
CA ARG A 364 -6.63 -29.69 -13.35
C ARG A 364 -6.88 -29.36 -11.89
N ARG A 365 -7.62 -30.24 -11.21
CA ARG A 365 -7.84 -30.14 -9.77
C ARG A 365 -6.62 -30.70 -9.03
N MET A 366 -6.14 -29.97 -8.04
CA MET A 366 -5.00 -30.37 -7.21
C MET A 366 -5.37 -30.31 -5.73
N GLN A 367 -4.67 -31.12 -4.95
CA GLN A 367 -4.80 -31.19 -3.51
C GLN A 367 -3.40 -31.25 -2.90
N ASP A 368 -3.05 -30.27 -2.09
CA ASP A 368 -1.75 -30.21 -1.41
C ASP A 368 -1.86 -29.34 -0.15
N ARG A 369 -0.80 -29.31 0.65
CA ARG A 369 -0.55 -28.24 1.61
C ARG A 369 0.36 -27.20 0.96
N LEU A 370 0.25 -25.97 1.42
CA LEU A 370 1.12 -24.88 0.99
C LEU A 370 2.09 -24.53 2.11
N ILE A 371 3.34 -24.26 1.76
CA ILE A 371 4.37 -23.81 2.68
C ILE A 371 4.33 -22.28 2.76
N LEU A 372 4.16 -21.81 3.99
CA LEU A 372 4.21 -20.42 4.41
C LEU A 372 5.56 -20.18 5.10
N ARG A 373 6.53 -19.65 4.36
CA ARG A 373 7.82 -19.23 4.94
C ARG A 373 7.62 -18.07 5.91
N PRO A 374 8.53 -17.80 6.87
CA PRO A 374 8.36 -16.72 7.85
C PRO A 374 7.87 -15.40 7.24
N SER A 375 6.94 -14.72 7.90
CA SER A 375 6.49 -13.39 7.50
C SER A 375 7.42 -12.31 8.04
N ASN A 376 7.75 -11.34 7.18
CA ASN A 376 8.45 -10.12 7.57
C ASN A 376 7.49 -9.12 8.26
N GLY A 377 6.17 -9.33 8.09
CA GLY A 377 5.09 -8.58 8.72
C GLY A 377 4.70 -9.10 10.10
N VAL A 378 5.49 -10.00 10.70
CA VAL A 378 5.26 -10.68 12.00
C VAL A 378 4.09 -11.67 12.01
N VAL A 379 2.98 -11.31 11.38
CA VAL A 379 1.79 -12.14 11.23
C VAL A 379 1.66 -12.65 9.79
N GLU A 380 0.82 -13.65 9.58
CA GLU A 380 0.19 -13.92 8.29
C GLU A 380 -1.28 -13.53 8.40
N ALA A 381 -1.88 -13.05 7.31
CA ALA A 381 -3.28 -12.64 7.27
C ALA A 381 -3.92 -13.15 5.97
N SER A 382 -4.85 -14.09 6.08
CA SER A 382 -5.60 -14.65 4.94
C SER A 382 -6.76 -15.52 5.42
N ASP A 383 -7.98 -15.21 4.97
CA ASP A 383 -9.15 -16.07 5.20
C ASP A 383 -9.19 -17.31 4.27
N TYR A 384 -8.20 -17.46 3.38
CA TYR A 384 -8.23 -18.44 2.29
C TYR A 384 -7.16 -19.53 2.38
N LEU A 385 -6.07 -19.26 3.12
CA LEU A 385 -4.95 -20.19 3.30
C LEU A 385 -5.16 -21.14 4.48
N ASP A 386 -5.90 -20.68 5.49
CA ASP A 386 -6.25 -21.46 6.68
C ASP A 386 -7.64 -21.02 7.20
N SER A 387 -8.12 -21.70 8.22
CA SER A 387 -9.29 -21.31 9.02
C SER A 387 -9.05 -20.11 9.93
N ARG A 388 -7.81 -19.63 10.02
CA ARG A 388 -7.39 -18.48 10.82
C ARG A 388 -7.49 -17.22 9.97
N HIS A 389 -7.94 -16.11 10.55
CA HIS A 389 -7.93 -14.79 9.90
C HIS A 389 -6.52 -14.22 9.82
N ASP A 390 -5.91 -14.03 10.99
CA ASP A 390 -4.52 -13.59 11.20
C ASP A 390 -3.85 -14.38 12.34
N TRP A 391 -2.54 -14.60 12.23
CA TRP A 391 -1.75 -15.30 13.26
C TRP A 391 -0.26 -14.95 13.20
N PRO A 392 0.47 -14.96 14.33
CA PRO A 392 1.93 -14.81 14.30
C PRO A 392 2.57 -15.91 13.44
N GLN A 393 3.40 -15.53 12.49
CA GLN A 393 3.96 -16.44 11.48
C GLN A 393 5.47 -16.19 11.36
N MET A 394 6.19 -16.39 12.47
CA MET A 394 7.64 -16.11 12.58
C MET A 394 8.51 -17.29 12.14
N SER A 395 7.91 -18.46 11.97
CA SER A 395 8.54 -19.69 11.49
C SER A 395 7.86 -20.18 10.21
N GLU A 396 8.53 -21.10 9.51
CA GLU A 396 7.90 -21.80 8.40
C GLU A 396 6.73 -22.67 8.91
N GLU A 397 5.61 -22.61 8.23
CA GLU A 397 4.40 -23.39 8.53
C GLU A 397 3.86 -24.03 7.26
N ALA A 398 3.15 -25.15 7.40
CA ALA A 398 2.34 -25.72 6.32
C ALA A 398 0.87 -25.46 6.60
N THR A 399 0.11 -25.09 5.58
CA THR A 399 -1.35 -24.96 5.70
C THR A 399 -2.01 -26.31 6.01
N SER A 400 -3.30 -26.26 6.35
CA SER A 400 -4.18 -27.42 6.15
C SER A 400 -4.19 -27.85 4.67
N VAL A 401 -4.69 -29.05 4.38
CA VAL A 401 -4.78 -29.54 3.00
C VAL A 401 -5.83 -28.71 2.25
N LEU A 402 -5.40 -28.07 1.16
CA LEU A 402 -6.22 -27.24 0.31
C LEU A 402 -6.55 -27.99 -0.98
N VAL A 403 -7.78 -27.79 -1.47
CA VAL A 403 -8.23 -28.34 -2.76
C VAL A 403 -8.60 -27.18 -3.68
N ARG A 404 -7.87 -27.06 -4.78
CA ARG A 404 -7.95 -25.94 -5.72
C ARG A 404 -7.90 -26.42 -7.16
N VAL A 405 -8.20 -25.50 -8.08
CA VAL A 405 -7.92 -25.72 -9.49
C VAL A 405 -6.62 -25.00 -9.85
N ALA A 406 -5.74 -25.75 -10.50
CA ALA A 406 -4.44 -25.30 -10.93
C ALA A 406 -4.42 -25.14 -12.45
N PHE A 407 -3.86 -24.03 -12.93
CA PHE A 407 -3.34 -23.90 -14.28
C PHE A 407 -1.84 -24.22 -14.26
N ILE A 408 -1.42 -25.08 -15.18
CA ILE A 408 -0.04 -25.51 -15.37
C ILE A 408 0.40 -25.07 -16.76
N PRO A 409 1.23 -24.01 -16.87
CA PRO A 409 1.77 -23.57 -18.15
C PRO A 409 2.46 -24.70 -18.92
N SER A 410 2.32 -24.73 -20.25
CA SER A 410 2.96 -25.75 -21.11
C SER A 410 4.48 -25.78 -21.01
N ALA A 411 5.11 -24.69 -20.56
CA ALA A 411 6.55 -24.61 -20.34
C ALA A 411 7.04 -25.40 -19.12
N ILE A 412 6.13 -25.79 -18.22
CA ILE A 412 6.46 -26.59 -17.04
C ILE A 412 6.32 -28.07 -17.40
N ALA A 413 7.43 -28.79 -17.42
CA ALA A 413 7.38 -30.25 -17.43
C ALA A 413 6.82 -30.73 -16.08
N PHE A 414 5.68 -31.41 -16.11
CA PHE A 414 5.15 -32.11 -14.95
C PHE A 414 5.36 -33.60 -15.17
N ASP A 415 6.33 -34.17 -14.46
CA ASP A 415 6.54 -35.61 -14.36
C ASP A 415 5.49 -36.27 -13.45
#